data_AF-A0A645IKX7-F1
#
_entry.id   AF-A0A645IKX7-F1
#
_cell.length_a   1.000
_cell.length_b   1.000
_cell.length_c   1.000
_cell.angle_alpha   90.00
_cell.angle_beta   90.00
_cell.angle_gamma   90.00
#
_symmetry.space_group_name_H-M   'P 1'
#
loop_
_entity.id
_entity.type
_entity.pdbx_description
1 polymer ?
#
loop_
_entity_poly.entity_id
_entity_poly.type
_entity_poly.pdbx_seq_one_letter_code
_entity_poly.pdbx_strand_id
1 'polypeptide(L)'
;MRIITKGYKGDDAVQHTWEIAQVEKPESGYTSMAWCTASTCGIFARAMCEGRIKGCGMVSAEKLAADDDFYNWVMAEQDKRGVHYKQKIDIKKDAKKKWNRG
;
A
#
# COMPACT_ATOMS: atom_id res chain seq x y z
N MET A 1 9.09 -5.95 2.57
CA MET A 1 8.40 -6.32 1.31
C MET A 1 8.58 -5.20 0.29
N ARG A 2 8.71 -5.54 -1.01
CA ARG A 2 8.86 -4.57 -2.10
C ARG A 2 7.93 -4.93 -3.24
N ILE A 3 7.15 -3.96 -3.71
CA ILE A 3 6.24 -4.08 -4.85
C ILE A 3 6.72 -3.13 -5.94
N ILE A 4 6.87 -3.64 -7.16
CA ILE A 4 7.26 -2.85 -8.32
C ILE A 4 6.23 -3.05 -9.42
N THR A 5 5.56 -1.97 -9.82
CA THR A 5 4.61 -1.96 -10.92
C THR A 5 5.19 -1.15 -12.06
N LYS A 6 5.34 -1.76 -13.23
CA LYS A 6 5.86 -1.12 -14.44
C LYS A 6 4.76 -1.04 -15.49
N GLY A 7 4.67 0.08 -16.19
CA GLY A 7 3.73 0.27 -17.28
C GLY A 7 4.09 1.47 -18.14
N TYR A 8 3.23 1.78 -19.10
CA TYR A 8 3.34 2.98 -19.92
C TYR A 8 2.14 3.90 -19.63
N LYS A 9 2.41 5.19 -19.48
CA LYS A 9 1.38 6.24 -19.44
C LYS A 9 1.57 7.12 -20.67
N GLY A 10 0.78 6.87 -21.71
CA GLY A 10 1.05 7.43 -23.04
C GLY A 10 2.36 6.89 -23.63
N ASP A 11 3.31 7.78 -23.92
CA ASP A 11 4.63 7.43 -24.45
C ASP A 11 5.71 7.23 -23.38
N ASP A 12 5.40 7.56 -22.13
CA ASP A 12 6.35 7.52 -21.02
C ASP A 12 6.30 6.15 -20.32
N ALA A 13 7.46 5.58 -20.04
CA ALA A 13 7.55 4.40 -19.18
C ALA A 13 7.52 4.84 -17.72
N VAL A 14 6.58 4.31 -16.95
CA VAL A 14 6.37 4.65 -15.54
C VAL A 14 6.60 3.40 -14.70
N GLN A 15 7.38 3.56 -13.63
CA GLN A 15 7.56 2.54 -12.61
C GLN A 15 7.16 3.10 -11.24
N HIS A 16 6.17 2.48 -10.62
CA HIS A 16 5.85 2.71 -9.23
C HIS A 16 6.52 1.64 -8.37
N THR A 17 7.14 2.06 -7.27
CA THR A 17 7.76 1.18 -6.29
C THR A 17 7.23 1.50 -4.91
N TRP A 18 6.80 0.48 -4.17
CA TRP A 18 6.46 0.56 -2.76
C TRP A 18 7.38 -0.35 -1.96
N GLU A 19 7.91 0.16 -0.87
CA GLU A 19 8.79 -0.58 0.05
C GLU A 19 8.30 -0.43 1.47
N ILE A 20 8.26 -1.55 2.19
CA ILE A 20 8.01 -1.61 3.62
C ILE A 20 9.14 -2.41 4.27
N ALA A 21 9.72 -1.83 5.31
CA ALA A 21 10.73 -2.45 6.15
C ALA A 21 10.36 -2.21 7.61
N GLN A 22 9.72 -3.21 8.23
CA GLN A 22 9.42 -3.18 9.65
C GLN A 22 10.52 -3.90 10.42
N VAL A 23 11.16 -3.20 11.33
CA VAL A 23 12.16 -3.77 12.24
C VAL A 23 11.48 -4.12 13.55
N GLU A 24 11.80 -5.30 14.08
CA GLU A 24 11.33 -5.73 15.39
C GLU A 24 11.84 -4.78 16.47
N LYS A 25 10.97 -4.46 17.43
CA LYS A 25 11.33 -3.70 18.64
C LYS A 25 11.24 -4.67 19.83
N PRO A 26 12.36 -5.19 20.35
CA PRO A 26 12.34 -6.20 21.41
C PRO A 26 11.53 -5.77 22.65
N GLU A 27 11.57 -4.48 22.98
CA GLU A 27 10.83 -3.87 24.09
C GLU A 27 9.30 -3.98 23.95
N SER A 28 8.80 -4.13 22.72
CA SER A 28 7.36 -4.26 22.47
C SER A 28 6.82 -5.68 22.75
N GLY A 29 7.70 -6.68 22.88
CA GLY A 29 7.32 -8.08 23.03
C GLY A 29 6.71 -8.72 21.77
N TYR A 30 6.64 -8.00 20.64
CA TYR A 30 6.09 -8.50 19.38
C TYR A 30 7.16 -8.53 18.28
N THR A 31 7.15 -9.62 17.52
CA THR A 31 7.98 -9.72 16.30
C THR A 31 7.48 -8.77 15.22
N SER A 32 8.37 -8.41 14.29
CA SER A 32 8.01 -7.56 13.14
C SER A 32 6.81 -8.11 12.36
N MET A 33 6.78 -9.42 12.12
CA MET A 33 5.68 -10.10 11.41
C MET A 33 4.37 -10.04 12.19
N ALA A 34 4.42 -10.32 13.49
CA ALA A 34 3.24 -10.30 14.35
C ALA A 34 2.65 -8.88 14.42
N TRP A 35 3.51 -7.87 14.58
CA TRP A 35 3.06 -6.48 14.63
C TRP A 35 2.42 -6.03 13.31
N CYS A 36 3.05 -6.28 12.16
CA CYS A 36 2.48 -5.92 10.85
C CYS A 36 1.09 -6.55 10.63
N THR A 37 0.94 -7.81 11.02
CA THR A 37 -0.30 -8.57 10.78
C THR A 37 -1.41 -8.15 11.75
N ALA A 38 -1.11 -8.14 13.05
CA ALA A 38 -2.11 -7.87 14.09
C ALA A 38 -2.57 -6.41 14.07
N SER A 39 -1.65 -5.46 13.84
CA SER A 39 -2.01 -4.04 13.73
C SER A 39 -2.95 -3.79 12.55
N THR A 40 -2.68 -4.39 11.40
CA THR A 40 -3.55 -4.29 10.23
C THR A 40 -4.93 -4.89 10.52
N CYS A 41 -5.00 -6.10 11.09
CA CYS A 41 -6.28 -6.69 11.50
C CYS A 41 -7.06 -5.78 12.45
N GLY A 42 -6.40 -5.21 13.46
CA GLY A 42 -7.02 -4.28 14.41
C GLY A 42 -7.55 -3.00 13.77
N ILE A 43 -6.85 -2.44 12.77
CA ILE A 43 -7.30 -1.26 12.02
C ILE A 43 -8.59 -1.57 11.26
N PHE A 44 -8.65 -2.69 10.54
CA PHE A 44 -9.84 -3.07 9.78
C PHE A 44 -11.00 -3.46 10.71
N ALA A 45 -10.73 -4.12 11.84
CA ALA A 45 -11.74 -4.40 12.86
C ALA A 45 -12.37 -3.11 13.40
N ARG A 46 -11.56 -2.10 13.70
CA ARG A 46 -12.04 -0.78 14.11
C ARG A 46 -12.84 -0.09 13.02
N ALA A 47 -12.37 -0.16 11.77
CA ALA A 47 -13.09 0.40 10.63
C ALA A 47 -14.49 -0.20 10.44
N MET A 48 -14.66 -1.50 10.71
CA MET A 48 -15.98 -2.15 10.72
C MET A 48 -16.87 -1.58 11.82
N CYS A 49 -16.36 -1.48 13.06
CA CYS A 49 -17.12 -0.94 14.19
C CYS A 49 -17.52 0.54 14.00
N GLU A 50 -16.68 1.34 13.36
CA GLU A 50 -16.92 2.75 13.05
C GLU A 50 -17.84 2.96 11.82
N GLY A 51 -18.27 1.89 11.15
CA GLY A 51 -19.11 1.98 9.95
C GLY A 51 -18.39 2.53 8.71
N ARG A 52 -17.05 2.52 8.70
CA ARG A 52 -16.23 2.92 7.55
C ARG A 52 -16.24 1.87 6.45
N ILE A 53 -16.33 0.59 6.82
CA ILE A 53 -16.50 -0.51 5.88
C ILE A 53 -18.00 -0.75 5.68
N LYS A 54 -18.48 -0.55 4.46
CA LYS A 54 -19.88 -0.73 4.07
C LYS A 54 -20.00 -1.91 3.11
N GLY A 55 -21.11 -2.64 3.21
CA GLY A 55 -21.40 -3.81 2.39
C GLY A 55 -21.57 -5.08 3.22
N CYS A 56 -22.25 -6.07 2.64
CA CYS A 56 -22.46 -7.38 3.25
C CYS A 56 -21.77 -8.46 2.42
N GLY A 57 -21.30 -9.51 3.07
CA GLY A 57 -20.58 -10.62 2.43
C GLY A 57 -19.07 -10.41 2.37
N MET A 58 -18.41 -11.05 1.40
CA MET A 58 -16.95 -10.98 1.25
C MET A 58 -16.54 -9.65 0.60
N VAL A 59 -15.87 -8.79 1.38
CA VAL A 59 -15.30 -7.53 0.90
C VAL A 59 -13.78 -7.68 0.83
N SER A 60 -13.23 -7.68 -0.39
CA SER A 60 -11.79 -7.84 -0.62
C SER A 60 -11.04 -6.52 -0.44
N ALA A 61 -9.74 -6.60 -0.16
CA ALA A 61 -8.91 -5.42 0.05
C ALA A 61 -8.86 -4.51 -1.18
N GLU A 62 -8.92 -5.08 -2.39
CA GLU A 62 -8.94 -4.32 -3.65
C GLU A 62 -10.22 -3.49 -3.79
N LYS A 63 -11.36 -4.01 -3.33
CA LYS A 63 -12.62 -3.24 -3.32
C LYS A 63 -12.59 -2.10 -2.32
N LEU A 64 -11.97 -2.31 -1.16
CA LEU A 64 -11.81 -1.28 -0.13
C LEU A 64 -10.82 -0.20 -0.55
N ALA A 65 -9.74 -0.58 -1.25
CA ALA A 65 -8.73 0.34 -1.75
C ALA A 65 -9.18 1.18 -2.95
N ALA A 66 -10.35 0.91 -3.52
CA ALA A 66 -10.94 1.74 -4.58
C ALA A 66 -11.50 3.07 -4.04
N ASP A 67 -11.72 3.18 -2.73
CA ASP A 67 -12.05 4.42 -2.04
C ASP A 67 -10.76 5.07 -1.52
N ASP A 68 -10.35 6.16 -2.17
CA ASP A 68 -9.13 6.89 -1.83
C ASP A 68 -9.15 7.42 -0.38
N ASP A 69 -10.31 7.83 0.15
CA ASP A 69 -10.42 8.33 1.52
C ASP A 69 -10.21 7.21 2.53
N PHE A 70 -10.81 6.04 2.28
CA PHE A 70 -10.61 4.86 3.11
C PHE A 70 -9.16 4.37 3.04
N TYR A 71 -8.59 4.30 1.83
CA TYR A 71 -7.19 3.93 1.61
C TYR A 71 -6.24 4.85 2.38
N ASN A 72 -6.38 6.17 2.21
CA ASN A 72 -5.53 7.15 2.88
C ASN A 72 -5.65 7.05 4.41
N TRP A 73 -6.85 6.79 4.93
CA TRP A 73 -7.06 6.58 6.37
C TRP A 73 -6.34 5.33 6.89
N VAL A 74 -6.43 4.19 6.17
CA VAL A 74 -5.72 2.96 6.57
C VAL A 74 -4.20 3.18 6.57
N MET A 75 -3.66 3.82 5.53
CA MET A 75 -2.23 4.12 5.44
C MET A 75 -1.77 5.02 6.60
N ALA A 76 -2.57 6.03 6.96
CA ALA A 76 -2.28 6.90 8.11
C ALA A 76 -2.35 6.15 9.45
N GLU A 77 -3.29 5.22 9.64
CA GLU A 77 -3.37 4.41 10.86
C GLU A 77 -2.19 3.43 10.99
N GLN A 78 -1.72 2.87 9.88
CA GLN A 78 -0.51 2.04 9.86
C GLN A 78 0.74 2.85 10.19
N ASP A 79 0.87 4.05 9.61
CA ASP A 79 1.99 4.96 9.87
C ASP A 79 2.09 5.36 11.35
N LYS A 80 0.95 5.70 11.99
CA LYS A 80 0.86 5.97 13.44
C LYS A 80 1.34 4.81 14.31
N ARG A 81 1.23 3.58 13.83
CA ARG A 81 1.67 2.36 14.53
C ARG A 81 3.09 1.95 14.14
N GLY A 82 3.80 2.83 13.43
CA GLY A 82 5.19 2.66 13.04
C GLY A 82 5.41 1.74 11.86
N VAL A 83 4.37 1.46 11.06
CA VAL A 83 4.45 0.68 9.83
C VAL A 83 4.52 1.64 8.65
N HIS A 84 5.75 1.92 8.20
CA HIS A 84 6.02 2.95 7.20
C HIS A 84 6.18 2.37 5.79
N TYR A 85 5.57 3.05 4.82
CA TYR A 85 5.67 2.72 3.41
C TYR A 85 6.44 3.81 2.66
N LYS A 86 7.47 3.43 1.92
CA LYS A 86 8.19 4.33 1.02
C LYS A 86 7.66 4.13 -0.39
N GLN A 87 7.09 5.19 -0.95
CA GLN A 87 6.67 5.21 -2.35
C GLN A 87 7.70 5.95 -3.21
N LYS A 88 8.04 5.38 -4.36
CA LYS A 88 8.88 6.00 -5.38
C LYS A 88 8.23 5.86 -6.75
N ILE A 89 8.28 6.94 -7.54
CA ILE A 89 7.79 6.95 -8.92
C ILE A 89 8.97 7.34 -9.82
N ASP A 90 9.34 6.44 -10.72
CA ASP A 90 10.37 6.67 -11.74
C ASP A 90 9.67 6.82 -13.10
N ILE A 91 9.89 7.94 -13.79
CA ILE A 91 9.30 8.24 -15.09
C ILE A 91 10.40 8.42 -16.13
N LYS A 92 10.36 7.61 -17.19
CA LYS A 92 11.24 7.73 -18.35
C LYS A 92 10.44 8.24 -19.55
N LYS A 93 10.67 9.50 -19.91
CA LYS A 93 9.93 10.18 -20.99
C LYS A 93 10.23 9.62 -22.38
N ASP A 94 9.21 9.60 -23.24
CA ASP A 94 9.27 9.18 -24.67
C ASP A 94 9.89 7.79 -24.89
N ALA A 95 9.76 6.89 -23.92
CA ALA A 95 10.35 5.55 -23.96
C ALA A 95 9.73 4.68 -25.07
N LYS A 96 8.43 4.86 -25.34
CA LYS A 96 7.69 4.08 -26.35
C LYS A 96 8.07 4.46 -27.78
N LYS A 97 8.31 5.75 -28.05
CA LYS A 97 8.74 6.25 -29.37
C LYS A 97 10.13 5.74 -29.76
N LYS A 98 11.02 5.52 -28.79
CA LYS A 98 12.37 5.01 -29.02
C LYS A 98 12.41 3.51 -29.35
N TRP A 99 11.38 2.74 -28.97
CA TRP A 99 11.30 1.31 -29.27
C TRP A 99 10.85 1.05 -30.71
N ASN A 100 9.93 1.86 -31.25
CA ASN A 100 9.35 1.67 -32.60
C ASN A 100 10.19 2.28 -33.74
N ARG A 101 11.40 2.77 -33.48
CA ARG A 101 12.32 3.38 -34.47
C ARG A 101 13.52 2.50 -34.82
N GLY A 102 13.51 1.23 -34.42
CA GLY A 102 14.51 0.23 -34.78
C GLY A 102 14.00 -0.73 -35.84
#